data_AF-A0A3B3QXG7-F1
#
_entry.id   AF-A0A3B3QXG7-F1
#
_cell.length_a   1.000
_cell.length_b   1.000
_cell.length_c   1.000
_cell.angle_alpha   90.00
_cell.angle_beta   90.00
_cell.angle_gamma   90.00
#
_symmetry.space_group_name_H-M   'P 1'
#
loop_
_entity.id
_entity.type
_entity.pdbx_description
1 polymer ?
#
loop_
_entity_poly.entity_id
_entity_poly.type
_entity_poly.pdbx_seq_one_letter_code
_entity_poly.pdbx_strand_id
1 'polypeptide(L)'
;MSIIFLYCITKVPVNRVLPPDAIPVDTHDIKYVVDPYNEAGYLGSSGPVERMRQILEKHKHQYTSLWQGLTGSHHAPSLAEFEQCLINCSAFIFNGMENFLSYISPSKLVALNISECKMAILLDLAHSSVSRLRQSKIDSQKSVRQLTLESPVETAVLLSLSGVHCIMLNQWHTTIQRNVHNMDIILENLLKTGMTSGQTVHDLRRHEAQNFPTDGSMVPTDHRAAMSSELPETCKEGSSNSKAQNNVSVSPWAFNYVIYGLPNLVVT
;
A
#
# COMPACT_ATOMS: atom_id res chain seq x y z
N MET A 1 -15.43 47.54 -12.33
CA MET A 1 -14.05 47.03 -12.48
C MET A 1 -13.91 45.87 -11.51
N SER A 2 -14.21 44.65 -11.98
CA SER A 2 -14.22 43.44 -11.13
C SER A 2 -12.82 42.84 -11.12
N ILE A 3 -12.19 42.85 -9.95
CA ILE A 3 -10.90 42.19 -9.73
C ILE A 3 -11.17 40.68 -9.67
N ILE A 4 -10.84 39.98 -10.74
CA ILE A 4 -10.74 38.52 -10.73
C ILE A 4 -9.45 38.20 -9.99
N PHE A 5 -9.55 37.72 -8.75
CA PHE A 5 -8.44 37.04 -8.10
C PHE A 5 -8.20 35.73 -8.84
N LEU A 6 -7.28 35.74 -9.80
CA LEU A 6 -6.64 34.51 -10.24
C LEU A 6 -5.87 33.97 -9.03
N TYR A 7 -6.42 32.96 -8.35
CA TYR A 7 -5.63 32.13 -7.44
C TYR A 7 -4.61 31.39 -8.30
N CYS A 8 -3.44 32.01 -8.47
CA CYS A 8 -2.28 31.32 -8.98
C CYS A 8 -1.90 30.31 -7.89
N ILE A 9 -2.20 29.03 -8.08
CA ILE A 9 -1.70 27.96 -7.20
C ILE A 9 -0.18 27.95 -7.41
N THR A 10 0.54 28.66 -6.55
CA THR A 10 2.00 28.71 -6.60
C THR A 10 2.54 27.35 -6.18
N LYS A 11 3.40 26.75 -7.01
CA LYS A 11 4.23 25.61 -6.60
C LYS A 11 5.06 26.06 -5.39
N VAL A 12 4.70 25.58 -4.20
CA VAL A 12 5.48 25.85 -3.00
C VAL A 12 6.64 24.84 -3.02
N PRO A 13 7.90 25.29 -3.23
CA PRO A 13 9.01 24.35 -3.29
C PRO A 13 9.17 23.66 -1.94
N VAL A 14 9.28 22.32 -1.94
CA VAL A 14 9.64 21.60 -0.73
C VAL A 14 11.16 21.72 -0.56
N ASN A 15 11.58 22.62 0.32
CA ASN A 15 13.00 22.78 0.61
C ASN A 15 13.47 21.64 1.52
N ARG A 16 14.14 20.64 0.94
CA ARG A 16 14.76 19.53 1.65
C ARG A 16 16.24 19.44 1.30
N VAL A 17 17.06 19.31 2.32
CA VAL A 17 18.48 18.93 2.13
C VAL A 17 18.51 17.44 1.85
N LEU A 18 18.85 17.09 0.62
CA LEU A 18 18.95 15.71 0.19
C LEU A 18 20.22 15.06 0.75
N PRO A 19 20.13 13.83 1.28
CA PRO A 19 21.30 13.02 1.55
C PRO A 19 22.16 12.83 0.29
N PRO A 20 23.47 12.57 0.44
CA PRO A 20 24.31 12.14 -0.68
C PRO A 20 23.66 10.95 -1.40
N ASP A 21 23.74 10.97 -2.74
CA ASP A 21 23.18 9.95 -3.64
C ASP A 21 21.65 9.80 -3.62
N ALA A 22 20.89 10.64 -2.90
CA ALA A 22 19.44 10.58 -2.92
C ALA A 22 18.88 11.02 -4.28
N ILE A 23 17.85 10.32 -4.75
CA ILE A 23 17.19 10.61 -6.03
C ILE A 23 15.90 11.40 -5.76
N PRO A 24 15.78 12.65 -6.24
CA PRO A 24 14.60 13.45 -5.99
C PRO A 24 13.39 12.98 -6.81
N VAL A 25 12.23 13.02 -6.18
CA VAL A 25 10.90 12.78 -6.76
C VAL A 25 10.07 14.05 -6.58
N ASP A 26 9.66 14.68 -7.67
CA ASP A 26 8.88 15.92 -7.63
C ASP A 26 7.48 15.68 -7.06
N THR A 27 7.21 16.20 -5.86
CA THR A 27 5.93 16.05 -5.19
C THR A 27 4.77 16.66 -5.96
N HIS A 28 5.01 17.60 -6.87
CA HIS A 28 3.93 18.31 -7.57
C HIS A 28 3.30 17.50 -8.70
N ASP A 29 3.96 16.43 -9.14
CA ASP A 29 3.52 15.58 -10.24
C ASP A 29 3.23 14.15 -9.78
N ILE A 30 2.75 14.02 -8.53
CA ILE A 30 2.32 12.74 -7.99
C ILE A 30 0.86 12.51 -8.37
N LYS A 31 0.58 11.31 -8.88
CA LYS A 31 -0.76 10.86 -9.22
C LYS A 31 -1.19 9.66 -8.39
N TYR A 32 -2.49 9.55 -8.18
CA TYR A 32 -3.05 8.42 -7.43
C TYR A 32 -4.28 7.82 -8.07
N VAL A 33 -4.49 6.53 -7.84
CA VAL A 33 -5.73 5.83 -8.17
C VAL A 33 -6.15 5.04 -6.94
N VAL A 34 -7.34 5.34 -6.41
CA VAL A 34 -7.82 4.76 -5.16
C VAL A 34 -9.23 4.22 -5.32
N ASP A 35 -9.41 2.93 -5.00
CA ASP A 35 -10.64 2.16 -5.14
C ASP A 35 -11.34 2.41 -6.48
N PRO A 36 -10.73 2.00 -7.62
CA PRO A 36 -11.16 2.42 -8.95
C PRO A 36 -12.60 2.00 -9.29
N TYR A 37 -13.10 0.92 -8.68
CA TYR A 37 -14.45 0.41 -8.91
C TYR A 37 -15.39 0.64 -7.72
N ASN A 38 -14.99 1.45 -6.73
CA ASN A 38 -15.76 1.72 -5.51
C ASN A 38 -16.18 0.44 -4.76
N GLU A 39 -15.30 -0.57 -4.75
CA GLU A 39 -15.55 -1.89 -4.18
C GLU A 39 -15.37 -1.91 -2.66
N ALA A 40 -14.77 -0.86 -2.09
CA ALA A 40 -14.64 -0.61 -0.66
C ALA A 40 -15.48 0.58 -0.17
N GLY A 41 -16.38 1.12 -1.00
CA GLY A 41 -17.24 2.26 -0.62
C GLY A 41 -18.09 2.02 0.63
N TYR A 42 -18.45 0.77 0.93
CA TYR A 42 -19.20 0.38 2.13
C TYR A 42 -18.47 0.68 3.44
N LEU A 43 -17.14 0.85 3.41
CA LEU A 43 -16.33 1.17 4.59
C LEU A 43 -16.43 2.64 5.02
N GLY A 44 -17.03 3.50 4.18
CA GLY A 44 -17.25 4.91 4.47
C GLY A 44 -15.99 5.60 5.02
N SER A 45 -16.06 6.06 6.27
CA SER A 45 -14.97 6.80 6.91
C SER A 45 -13.67 6.02 7.12
N SER A 46 -13.74 4.68 7.07
CA SER A 46 -12.58 3.79 7.20
C SER A 46 -12.05 3.28 5.86
N GLY A 47 -12.68 3.70 4.76
CA GLY A 47 -12.33 3.27 3.41
C GLY A 47 -11.07 3.97 2.87
N PRO A 48 -10.48 3.40 1.80
CA PRO A 48 -9.27 3.92 1.18
C PRO A 48 -9.47 5.31 0.55
N VAL A 49 -10.62 5.57 -0.08
CA VAL A 49 -10.95 6.88 -0.68
C VAL A 49 -10.97 7.99 0.37
N GLU A 50 -11.68 7.76 1.47
CA GLU A 50 -11.77 8.74 2.55
C GLU A 50 -10.41 8.96 3.22
N ARG A 51 -9.64 7.89 3.44
CA ARG A 51 -8.29 8.05 3.99
C ARG A 51 -7.39 8.86 3.07
N MET A 52 -7.41 8.60 1.76
CA MET A 52 -6.66 9.40 0.79
C MET A 52 -7.08 10.88 0.86
N ARG A 53 -8.39 11.16 0.90
CA ARG A 53 -8.92 12.53 1.04
C ARG A 53 -8.39 13.23 2.29
N GLN A 54 -8.32 12.53 3.43
CA GLN A 54 -7.78 13.08 4.68
C GLN A 54 -6.28 13.40 4.57
N ILE A 55 -5.50 12.53 3.92
CA ILE A 55 -4.07 12.74 3.68
C ILE A 55 -3.86 13.95 2.75
N LEU A 56 -4.64 14.05 1.67
CA LEU A 56 -4.59 15.18 0.74
C LEU A 56 -4.89 16.51 1.44
N GLU A 57 -5.92 16.58 2.27
CA GLU A 57 -6.24 17.81 3.01
C GLU A 57 -5.19 18.14 4.07
N LYS A 58 -4.68 17.13 4.79
CA LYS A 58 -3.62 17.31 5.81
C LYS A 58 -2.35 17.93 5.24
N HIS A 59 -1.96 17.52 4.02
CA HIS A 59 -0.70 17.92 3.37
C HIS A 59 -0.87 18.95 2.25
N LYS A 60 -2.08 19.50 2.09
CA LYS A 60 -2.51 20.36 0.97
C LYS A 60 -1.59 21.53 0.69
N HIS A 61 -1.21 22.25 1.73
CA HIS A 61 -0.46 23.49 1.58
C HIS A 61 0.99 23.28 1.14
N GLN A 62 1.56 22.10 1.42
CA GLN A 62 2.99 21.86 1.24
C GLN A 62 3.30 20.83 0.16
N TYR A 63 2.45 19.82 -0.05
CA TYR A 63 2.78 18.68 -0.90
C TYR A 63 1.72 18.32 -1.93
N THR A 64 0.44 18.33 -1.54
CA THR A 64 -0.64 17.65 -2.28
C THR A 64 -1.54 18.57 -3.10
N SER A 65 -1.28 19.89 -3.11
CA SER A 65 -2.13 20.88 -3.81
C SER A 65 -2.30 20.63 -5.31
N LEU A 66 -1.31 20.01 -5.95
CA LEU A 66 -1.30 19.72 -7.39
C LEU A 66 -1.54 18.25 -7.72
N TRP A 67 -1.75 17.40 -6.71
CA TRP A 67 -1.96 15.97 -6.95
C TRP A 67 -3.27 15.74 -7.69
N GLN A 68 -3.20 14.89 -8.71
CA GLN A 68 -4.35 14.48 -9.50
C GLN A 68 -4.61 13.00 -9.26
N GLY A 69 -5.87 12.61 -9.16
CA GLY A 69 -6.16 11.20 -9.01
C GLY A 69 -7.56 10.81 -9.41
N LEU A 70 -7.71 9.49 -9.48
CA LEU A 70 -8.92 8.81 -9.92
C LEU A 70 -9.50 8.01 -8.75
N THR A 71 -10.81 8.15 -8.55
CA THR A 71 -11.56 7.36 -7.56
C THR A 71 -12.83 6.81 -8.19
N GLY A 72 -13.21 5.59 -7.82
CA GLY A 72 -14.41 4.94 -8.37
C GLY A 72 -15.74 5.55 -7.91
N SER A 73 -15.71 6.51 -6.98
CA SER A 73 -16.90 7.14 -6.41
C SER A 73 -17.69 7.98 -7.41
N HIS A 74 -17.04 8.53 -8.44
CA HIS A 74 -17.69 9.32 -9.50
C HIS A 74 -18.01 8.46 -10.72
N HIS A 75 -16.99 7.76 -11.23
CA HIS A 75 -17.11 6.79 -12.31
C HIS A 75 -15.98 5.77 -12.20
N ALA A 76 -16.18 4.59 -12.79
CA ALA A 76 -15.09 3.64 -12.96
C ALA A 76 -14.10 4.19 -14.01
N PRO A 77 -12.80 4.33 -13.69
CA PRO A 77 -11.81 4.80 -14.65
C PRO A 77 -11.77 3.93 -15.90
N SER A 78 -11.73 4.58 -17.05
CA SER A 78 -11.37 3.95 -18.30
C SER A 78 -9.89 3.53 -18.27
N LEU A 79 -9.54 2.56 -19.11
CA LEU A 79 -8.14 2.15 -19.23
C LEU A 79 -7.24 3.30 -19.67
N ALA A 80 -7.71 4.16 -20.58
CA ALA A 80 -6.93 5.31 -21.05
C ALA A 80 -6.65 6.30 -19.91
N GLU A 81 -7.63 6.59 -19.04
CA GLU A 81 -7.40 7.43 -17.85
C GLU A 81 -6.35 6.81 -16.93
N PHE A 82 -6.41 5.49 -16.72
CA PHE A 82 -5.43 4.76 -15.90
C PHE A 82 -4.02 4.82 -16.50
N GLU A 83 -3.88 4.57 -17.81
CA GLU A 83 -2.60 4.65 -18.53
C GLU A 83 -2.01 6.07 -18.47
N GLN A 84 -2.84 7.11 -18.62
CA GLN A 84 -2.42 8.51 -18.51
C GLN A 84 -1.96 8.90 -17.10
N CYS A 85 -2.51 8.26 -16.06
CA CYS A 85 -2.01 8.44 -14.70
C CYS A 85 -0.61 7.84 -14.49
N LEU A 86 -0.29 6.74 -15.18
CA LEU A 86 1.02 6.08 -15.06
C LEU A 86 2.13 6.80 -15.85
N ILE A 87 1.84 7.26 -17.08
CA ILE A 87 2.87 7.81 -17.98
C ILE A 87 3.33 9.20 -17.53
N ASN A 88 2.41 10.04 -17.06
CA ASN A 88 2.66 11.46 -16.79
C ASN A 88 2.69 11.71 -15.28
N CYS A 89 3.59 11.08 -14.53
CA CYS A 89 3.76 11.35 -13.11
C CYS A 89 5.21 11.12 -12.68
N SER A 90 5.66 11.80 -11.63
CA SER A 90 6.94 11.55 -10.98
C SER A 90 6.87 10.35 -10.02
N ALA A 91 5.70 10.15 -9.42
CA ALA A 91 5.35 8.99 -8.62
C ALA A 91 3.87 8.66 -8.71
N PHE A 92 3.58 7.38 -8.58
CA PHE A 92 2.25 6.81 -8.71
C PHE A 92 1.84 6.07 -7.43
N ILE A 93 0.66 6.38 -6.91
CA ILE A 93 0.09 5.70 -5.74
C ILE A 93 -1.16 4.93 -6.16
N PHE A 94 -1.17 3.63 -5.93
CA PHE A 94 -2.31 2.78 -6.18
C PHE A 94 -2.81 2.17 -4.87
N ASN A 95 -4.11 2.29 -4.59
CA ASN A 95 -4.75 1.55 -3.51
C ASN A 95 -6.06 0.95 -4.04
N GLY A 96 -6.01 -0.32 -4.41
CA GLY A 96 -7.10 -1.03 -5.09
C GLY A 96 -7.35 -2.42 -4.54
N MET A 97 -8.39 -3.06 -5.06
CA MET A 97 -8.71 -4.44 -4.75
C MET A 97 -7.99 -5.38 -5.72
N GLU A 98 -7.82 -6.64 -5.36
CA GLU A 98 -7.17 -7.65 -6.19
C GLU A 98 -5.75 -7.23 -6.59
N ASN A 99 -5.23 -7.73 -7.71
CA ASN A 99 -3.90 -7.38 -8.20
C ASN A 99 -3.91 -6.07 -9.00
N PHE A 100 -2.86 -5.26 -8.91
CA PHE A 100 -2.64 -4.10 -9.79
C PHE A 100 -2.79 -4.45 -11.29
N LEU A 101 -2.28 -5.60 -11.74
CA LEU A 101 -2.35 -6.07 -13.12
C LEU A 101 -3.75 -6.56 -13.54
N SER A 102 -4.72 -6.58 -12.62
CA SER A 102 -6.13 -6.73 -12.97
C SER A 102 -6.74 -5.48 -13.60
N TYR A 103 -6.09 -4.31 -13.44
CA TYR A 103 -6.54 -3.02 -13.97
C TYR A 103 -5.83 -2.66 -15.28
N ILE A 104 -4.60 -3.16 -15.47
CA ILE A 104 -3.80 -3.02 -16.69
C ILE A 104 -3.12 -4.34 -17.00
N SER A 105 -3.33 -4.88 -18.20
CA SER A 105 -2.73 -6.18 -18.55
C SER A 105 -1.20 -6.08 -18.63
N PRO A 106 -0.46 -7.16 -18.30
CA PRO A 106 1.00 -7.19 -18.40
C PRO A 106 1.54 -6.69 -19.75
N SER A 107 0.90 -7.12 -20.84
CA SER A 107 1.26 -6.74 -22.21
C SER A 107 1.10 -5.24 -22.49
N LYS A 108 0.13 -4.58 -21.86
CA LYS A 108 -0.07 -3.14 -22.02
C LYS A 108 0.93 -2.37 -21.18
N LEU A 109 1.12 -2.79 -19.93
CA LEU A 109 2.05 -2.14 -19.02
C LEU A 109 3.48 -2.04 -19.60
N VAL A 110 3.98 -3.10 -20.23
CA VAL A 110 5.31 -3.11 -20.87
C VAL A 110 5.38 -2.30 -22.16
N ALA A 111 4.23 -2.05 -22.80
CA ALA A 111 4.16 -1.23 -23.99
C ALA A 111 4.08 0.27 -23.67
N LEU A 112 3.77 0.64 -22.42
CA LEU A 112 3.81 2.02 -21.97
C LEU A 112 5.25 2.43 -21.67
N ASN A 113 5.61 3.64 -22.08
CA ASN A 113 6.80 4.30 -21.57
C ASN A 113 6.44 5.04 -20.27
N ILE A 114 6.79 4.48 -19.11
CA ILE A 114 6.51 5.08 -17.79
C ILE A 114 7.80 5.54 -17.09
N SER A 115 8.83 5.88 -17.87
CA SER A 115 10.14 6.32 -17.36
C SER A 115 10.11 7.60 -16.52
N GLU A 116 9.05 8.41 -16.64
CA GLU A 116 8.86 9.59 -15.79
C GLU A 116 8.46 9.21 -14.36
N CYS A 117 7.74 8.09 -14.20
CA CYS A 117 7.31 7.55 -12.92
C CYS A 117 8.47 6.87 -12.21
N LYS A 118 9.22 7.65 -11.42
CA LYS A 118 10.38 7.16 -10.66
C LYS A 118 9.97 6.20 -9.53
N MET A 119 8.81 6.43 -8.91
CA MET A 119 8.35 5.68 -7.74
C MET A 119 6.91 5.19 -7.92
N ALA A 120 6.68 3.90 -7.74
CA ALA A 120 5.34 3.31 -7.65
C ALA A 120 5.09 2.77 -6.24
N ILE A 121 3.97 3.16 -5.63
CA ILE A 121 3.52 2.72 -4.31
C ILE A 121 2.21 1.97 -4.51
N LEU A 122 2.26 0.64 -4.48
CA LEU A 122 1.10 -0.22 -4.71
C LEU A 122 0.61 -0.79 -3.38
N LEU A 123 -0.66 -0.56 -3.08
CA LEU A 123 -1.38 -1.03 -1.91
C LEU A 123 -2.57 -1.86 -2.39
N ASP A 124 -2.26 -2.99 -3.01
CA ASP A 124 -3.19 -3.92 -3.64
C ASP A 124 -3.23 -5.26 -2.87
N LEU A 125 -3.73 -6.32 -3.50
CA LEU A 125 -3.92 -7.67 -2.95
C LEU A 125 -4.90 -7.75 -1.77
N ALA A 126 -5.75 -6.75 -1.61
CA ALA A 126 -6.91 -6.79 -0.72
C ALA A 126 -8.16 -7.22 -1.48
N HIS A 127 -9.09 -7.91 -0.82
CA HIS A 127 -10.29 -8.42 -1.49
C HIS A 127 -11.57 -7.95 -0.81
N SER A 128 -12.59 -7.70 -1.61
CA SER A 128 -14.00 -7.65 -1.21
C SER A 128 -14.78 -8.78 -1.89
N SER A 129 -16.01 -9.02 -1.46
CA SER A 129 -16.90 -9.97 -2.13
C SER A 129 -17.19 -9.56 -3.59
N VAL A 130 -17.33 -8.25 -3.82
CA VAL A 130 -17.59 -7.66 -5.14
C VAL A 130 -16.36 -7.81 -6.04
N SER A 131 -15.17 -7.48 -5.52
CA SER A 131 -13.93 -7.55 -6.30
C SER A 131 -13.59 -8.98 -6.68
N ARG A 132 -13.80 -9.95 -5.79
CA ARG A 132 -13.59 -11.37 -6.09
C ARG A 132 -14.49 -11.86 -7.23
N LEU A 133 -15.75 -11.42 -7.24
CA LEU A 133 -16.69 -11.79 -8.30
C LEU A 133 -16.27 -11.18 -9.64
N ARG A 134 -15.86 -9.91 -9.66
CA ARG A 134 -15.33 -9.25 -10.86
C ARG A 134 -14.07 -9.95 -11.36
N GLN A 135 -13.12 -10.21 -10.46
CA GLN A 135 -11.85 -10.85 -10.76
C GLN A 135 -12.05 -12.25 -11.32
N SER A 136 -12.93 -13.05 -10.72
CA SER A 136 -13.24 -14.41 -11.21
C SER A 136 -13.75 -14.41 -12.66
N LYS A 137 -14.56 -13.42 -13.05
CA LYS A 137 -15.02 -13.27 -14.44
C LYS A 137 -13.85 -12.94 -15.38
N ILE A 138 -12.98 -12.02 -14.98
CA ILE A 138 -11.79 -11.62 -15.76
C ILE A 138 -10.85 -12.83 -15.92
N ASP A 139 -10.56 -13.54 -14.83
CA ASP A 139 -9.59 -14.62 -14.81
C ASP A 139 -10.07 -15.86 -15.56
N SER A 140 -11.39 -16.07 -15.67
CA SER A 140 -11.96 -17.12 -16.53
C SER A 140 -11.56 -17.00 -18.01
N GLN A 141 -11.15 -15.80 -18.44
CA GLN A 141 -10.71 -15.51 -19.81
C GLN A 141 -9.19 -15.56 -19.97
N LYS A 142 -8.44 -15.77 -18.88
CA LYS A 142 -6.98 -15.78 -18.89
C LYS A 142 -6.45 -17.21 -18.88
N SER A 143 -5.37 -17.42 -19.62
CA SER A 143 -4.57 -18.63 -19.53
C SER A 143 -3.74 -18.66 -18.24
N VAL A 144 -3.31 -19.86 -17.82
CA VAL A 144 -2.41 -20.03 -16.67
C VAL A 144 -1.16 -19.15 -16.79
N ARG A 145 -0.58 -19.05 -17.99
CA ARG A 145 0.61 -18.21 -18.23
C ARG A 145 0.34 -16.73 -18.00
N GLN A 146 -0.84 -16.24 -18.37
CA GLN A 146 -1.23 -14.86 -18.12
C GLN A 146 -1.39 -14.59 -16.62
N LEU A 147 -2.02 -15.52 -15.90
CA LEU A 147 -2.18 -15.40 -14.44
C LEU A 147 -0.83 -15.45 -13.70
N THR A 148 0.13 -16.25 -14.17
CA THR A 148 1.49 -16.27 -13.58
C THR A 148 2.21 -14.93 -13.71
N LEU A 149 1.99 -14.20 -14.81
CA LEU A 149 2.56 -12.86 -14.99
C LEU A 149 1.94 -11.80 -14.07
N GLU A 150 0.89 -12.15 -13.34
CA GLU A 150 0.22 -11.28 -12.39
C GLU A 150 0.71 -11.49 -10.95
N SER A 151 1.73 -12.32 -10.71
CA SER A 151 2.41 -12.38 -9.41
C SER A 151 2.95 -11.01 -8.95
N PRO A 152 3.10 -10.77 -7.63
CA PRO A 152 3.71 -9.55 -7.11
C PRO A 152 5.15 -9.29 -7.58
N VAL A 153 5.98 -10.34 -7.71
CA VAL A 153 7.35 -10.22 -8.21
C VAL A 153 7.35 -9.84 -9.69
N GLU A 154 6.51 -10.49 -10.49
CA GLU A 154 6.33 -10.20 -11.90
C GLU A 154 5.81 -8.78 -12.12
N THR A 155 4.89 -8.29 -11.29
CA THR A 155 4.47 -6.87 -11.28
C THR A 155 5.67 -5.93 -11.09
N ALA A 156 6.56 -6.22 -10.14
CA ALA A 156 7.76 -5.41 -9.92
C ALA A 156 8.68 -5.44 -11.15
N VAL A 157 8.91 -6.63 -11.73
CA VAL A 157 9.73 -6.79 -12.94
C VAL A 157 9.15 -6.01 -14.11
N LEU A 158 7.84 -6.11 -14.36
CA LEU A 158 7.19 -5.40 -15.46
C LEU A 158 7.27 -3.88 -15.27
N LEU A 159 7.04 -3.36 -14.06
CA LEU A 159 7.20 -1.93 -13.77
C LEU A 159 8.65 -1.46 -13.93
N SER A 160 9.63 -2.26 -13.49
CA SER A 160 11.04 -1.96 -13.71
C SER A 160 11.42 -1.94 -15.18
N LEU A 161 10.91 -2.89 -15.97
CA LEU A 161 11.13 -2.95 -17.42
C LEU A 161 10.51 -1.74 -18.14
N SER A 162 9.37 -1.24 -17.65
CA SER A 162 8.71 -0.06 -18.21
C SER A 162 9.33 1.27 -17.74
N GLY A 163 10.32 1.24 -16.83
CA GLY A 163 11.14 2.40 -16.45
C GLY A 163 11.02 2.88 -15.00
N VAL A 164 10.25 2.20 -14.15
CA VAL A 164 10.09 2.61 -12.73
C VAL A 164 11.32 2.22 -11.91
N HIS A 165 11.88 3.17 -11.16
CA HIS A 165 13.12 2.96 -10.41
C HIS A 165 12.90 2.35 -9.02
N CYS A 166 11.77 2.63 -8.38
CA CYS A 166 11.43 2.19 -7.03
C CYS A 166 9.99 1.71 -6.99
N ILE A 167 9.79 0.45 -6.63
CA ILE A 167 8.45 -0.15 -6.50
C ILE A 167 8.24 -0.63 -5.08
N MET A 168 7.25 -0.09 -4.39
CA MET A 168 6.80 -0.56 -3.09
C MET A 168 5.50 -1.33 -3.25
N LEU A 169 5.42 -2.58 -2.79
CA LEU A 169 4.21 -3.40 -2.97
C LEU A 169 4.08 -4.52 -1.93
N ASN A 170 2.88 -5.10 -1.84
CA ASN A 170 2.58 -6.29 -1.03
C ASN A 170 3.10 -7.57 -1.71
N GLN A 171 3.73 -8.48 -0.96
CA GLN A 171 4.18 -9.79 -1.44
C GLN A 171 3.08 -10.86 -1.44
N TRP A 172 2.05 -10.69 -0.62
CA TRP A 172 0.91 -11.59 -0.52
C TRP A 172 -0.36 -10.84 -0.10
N HIS A 173 -1.47 -11.58 -0.17
CA HIS A 173 -2.79 -11.07 0.15
C HIS A 173 -2.87 -10.41 1.53
N THR A 174 -3.58 -9.30 1.58
CA THR A 174 -3.71 -8.43 2.75
C THR A 174 -5.16 -7.98 2.92
N THR A 175 -5.42 -7.15 3.93
CA THR A 175 -6.75 -6.57 4.17
C THR A 175 -6.79 -5.12 3.71
N ILE A 176 -8.00 -4.66 3.37
CA ILE A 176 -8.23 -3.25 3.00
C ILE A 176 -7.76 -2.33 4.12
N GLN A 177 -8.08 -2.68 5.37
CA GLN A 177 -7.71 -1.90 6.55
C GLN A 177 -6.20 -1.80 6.73
N ARG A 178 -5.45 -2.88 6.43
CA ARG A 178 -3.99 -2.87 6.47
C ARG A 178 -3.42 -1.96 5.38
N ASN A 179 -3.91 -2.06 4.15
CA ASN A 179 -3.49 -1.15 3.08
C ASN A 179 -3.78 0.32 3.42
N VAL A 180 -4.95 0.61 4.00
CA VAL A 180 -5.32 1.95 4.49
C VAL A 180 -4.35 2.45 5.57
N HIS A 181 -3.98 1.58 6.52
CA HIS A 181 -3.03 1.90 7.57
C HIS A 181 -1.61 2.13 7.03
N ASN A 182 -1.14 1.24 6.16
CA ASN A 182 0.19 1.33 5.56
C ASN A 182 0.30 2.59 4.69
N MET A 183 -0.76 2.96 3.96
CA MET A 183 -0.83 4.22 3.21
C MET A 183 -0.58 5.45 4.09
N ASP A 184 -1.18 5.49 5.28
CA ASP A 184 -1.03 6.59 6.22
C ASP A 184 0.43 6.73 6.70
N ILE A 185 1.04 5.62 7.10
CA ILE A 185 2.44 5.57 7.56
C ILE A 185 3.41 5.94 6.43
N ILE A 186 3.24 5.32 5.26
CA ILE A 186 4.11 5.52 4.09
C ILE A 186 4.08 7.00 3.67
N LEU A 187 2.89 7.57 3.51
CA LEU A 187 2.75 8.94 3.06
C LEU A 187 3.18 9.94 4.14
N GLU A 188 2.98 9.68 5.43
CA GLU A 188 3.54 10.53 6.50
C GLU A 188 5.08 10.50 6.47
N ASN A 189 5.69 9.33 6.32
CA ASN A 189 7.15 9.20 6.32
C ASN A 189 7.81 9.84 5.08
N LEU A 190 7.23 9.65 3.90
CA LEU A 190 7.71 10.28 2.67
C LEU A 190 7.44 11.79 2.66
N LEU A 191 6.21 12.20 2.98
CA LEU A 191 5.78 13.59 2.82
C LEU A 191 6.12 14.48 4.00
N LYS A 192 6.09 14.03 5.24
CA LYS A 192 6.36 14.93 6.37
C LYS A 192 7.76 14.73 6.93
N THR A 193 8.15 13.48 7.17
CA THR A 193 9.46 13.16 7.75
C THR A 193 10.58 13.31 6.71
N GLY A 194 10.27 13.13 5.43
CA GLY A 194 11.26 13.19 4.35
C GLY A 194 12.20 12.00 4.33
N MET A 195 11.72 10.84 4.79
CA MET A 195 12.46 9.59 4.71
C MET A 195 12.67 9.17 3.26
N THR A 196 13.78 8.49 2.99
CA THR A 196 14.01 7.79 1.72
C THR A 196 13.00 6.64 1.55
N SER A 197 12.81 6.17 0.31
CA SER A 197 11.96 5.03 -0.01
C SER A 197 12.28 3.79 0.84
N GLY A 198 13.56 3.46 1.02
CA GLY A 198 14.00 2.34 1.85
C GLY A 198 13.80 2.57 3.34
N GLN A 199 14.06 3.79 3.85
CA GLN A 199 13.79 4.11 5.25
C GLN A 199 12.30 4.01 5.57
N THR A 200 11.42 4.48 4.68
CA THR A 200 9.97 4.39 4.84
C THR A 200 9.49 2.95 4.98
N VAL A 201 9.93 2.03 4.10
CA VAL A 201 9.54 0.61 4.17
C VAL A 201 10.14 -0.07 5.41
N HIS A 202 11.39 0.25 5.77
CA HIS A 202 12.01 -0.26 6.98
C HIS A 202 11.28 0.21 8.25
N ASP A 203 10.86 1.47 8.31
CA ASP A 203 10.11 2.03 9.43
C ASP A 203 8.71 1.41 9.55
N LEU A 204 8.01 1.22 8.43
CA LEU A 204 6.75 0.49 8.38
C LEU A 204 6.89 -0.92 8.98
N ARG A 205 7.92 -1.67 8.56
CA ARG A 205 8.23 -3.00 9.10
C ARG A 205 8.48 -2.97 10.62
N ARG A 206 9.14 -1.93 11.14
CA ARG A 206 9.36 -1.77 12.58
C ARG A 206 8.04 -1.52 13.33
N HIS A 207 7.17 -0.68 12.79
CA HIS A 207 5.84 -0.43 13.34
C HIS A 207 5.01 -1.73 13.40
N GLU A 208 5.04 -2.54 12.33
CA GLU A 208 4.32 -3.82 12.29
C GLU A 208 4.91 -4.89 13.22
N ALA A 209 6.22 -4.86 13.46
CA ALA A 209 6.88 -5.75 14.41
C ALA A 209 6.57 -5.41 15.87
N GLN A 210 6.36 -4.12 16.19
CA GLN A 210 6.12 -3.64 17.55
C GLN A 210 4.64 -3.70 17.97
N ASN A 211 3.72 -3.61 17.01
CA ASN A 211 2.27 -3.63 17.25
C ASN A 211 1.69 -5.03 17.44
N PHE A 212 2.51 -6.07 17.63
CA PHE A 212 2.04 -7.40 18.01
C PHE A 212 1.96 -7.49 19.55
N PRO A 213 0.76 -7.51 20.15
CA PRO A 213 0.64 -7.89 21.54
C PRO A 213 1.01 -9.38 21.68
N THR A 214 1.94 -9.66 22.58
CA THR A 214 2.20 -11.01 23.10
C THR A 214 0.99 -11.43 23.93
N ASP A 215 -0.13 -11.76 23.30
CA ASP A 215 -1.29 -12.29 24.00
C ASP A 215 -1.55 -13.72 23.56
N GLY A 216 -1.17 -14.64 24.44
CA GLY A 216 -1.44 -16.06 24.33
C GLY A 216 -2.92 -16.31 24.51
N SER A 217 -3.70 -16.21 23.44
CA SER A 217 -5.04 -16.79 23.36
C SER A 217 -5.36 -17.19 21.93
N MET A 218 -4.66 -18.21 21.43
CA MET A 218 -5.30 -19.14 20.49
C MET A 218 -6.17 -20.05 21.35
N VAL A 219 -7.46 -19.72 21.46
CA VAL A 219 -8.49 -20.70 21.85
C VAL A 219 -8.56 -21.72 20.72
N PRO A 220 -8.21 -23.00 20.93
CA PRO A 220 -8.49 -24.03 19.95
C PRO A 220 -9.98 -24.34 20.00
N THR A 221 -10.70 -24.12 18.91
CA THR A 221 -12.08 -24.57 18.78
C THR A 221 -12.09 -26.08 18.55
N ASP A 222 -11.89 -26.86 19.62
CA ASP A 222 -12.08 -28.31 19.58
C ASP A 222 -13.55 -28.65 19.80
N HIS A 223 -14.20 -29.04 18.71
CA HIS A 223 -15.45 -29.78 18.76
C HIS A 223 -15.17 -31.22 19.21
N ARG A 224 -15.30 -31.52 20.51
CA ARG A 224 -15.78 -32.85 20.93
C ARG A 224 -16.32 -32.90 22.36
N ALA A 225 -17.47 -33.56 22.45
CA ALA A 225 -18.34 -33.66 23.60
C ALA A 225 -17.74 -34.42 24.80
N ALA A 226 -18.29 -34.07 25.96
CA ALA A 226 -18.00 -34.53 27.31
C ALA A 226 -18.05 -36.05 27.55
N MET A 227 -17.20 -36.53 28.48
CA MET A 227 -17.62 -37.44 29.55
C MET A 227 -16.66 -37.36 30.77
N SER A 228 -17.25 -37.47 31.95
CA SER A 228 -16.84 -37.14 33.33
C SER A 228 -15.86 -38.08 34.06
N SER A 229 -15.08 -37.56 35.04
CA SER A 229 -15.19 -37.86 36.50
C SER A 229 -13.95 -37.44 37.36
N GLU A 230 -14.24 -36.67 38.43
CA GLU A 230 -13.74 -36.69 39.83
C GLU A 230 -12.22 -36.74 40.24
N LEU A 231 -11.73 -35.57 40.76
CA LEU A 231 -10.94 -35.22 42.00
C LEU A 231 -10.00 -36.23 42.75
N PRO A 232 -9.06 -35.81 43.67
CA PRO A 232 -8.41 -34.51 43.95
C PRO A 232 -6.88 -34.53 44.34
N GLU A 233 -6.34 -33.33 44.63
CA GLU A 233 -5.29 -32.98 45.65
C GLU A 233 -3.76 -32.86 45.34
N THR A 234 -3.28 -31.61 45.59
CA THR A 234 -1.99 -31.16 46.19
C THR A 234 -0.64 -31.36 45.48
N CYS A 235 0.10 -30.25 45.25
CA CYS A 235 1.30 -29.88 46.02
C CYS A 235 2.02 -28.63 45.47
N LYS A 236 2.76 -27.98 46.37
CA LYS A 236 3.32 -26.62 46.33
C LYS A 236 4.60 -26.45 45.50
N GLU A 237 4.81 -25.18 45.15
CA GLU A 237 6.09 -24.42 45.05
C GLU A 237 7.32 -25.05 44.40
N GLY A 238 7.80 -24.38 43.35
CA GLY A 238 9.14 -24.55 42.79
C GLY A 238 9.47 -23.39 41.88
N SER A 239 9.90 -22.28 42.46
CA SER A 239 10.54 -21.17 41.73
C SER A 239 11.84 -21.68 41.12
N SER A 240 11.90 -21.76 39.79
CA SER A 240 13.15 -21.83 39.05
C SER A 240 13.17 -20.70 38.02
N ASN A 241 13.99 -19.70 38.31
CA ASN A 241 14.43 -18.64 37.41
C ASN A 241 14.78 -19.19 36.01
N SER A 242 13.86 -19.09 35.05
CA SER A 242 14.22 -19.09 33.64
C SER A 242 14.23 -17.64 33.17
N LYS A 243 15.43 -17.13 32.85
CA LYS A 243 15.59 -15.90 32.08
C LYS A 243 14.66 -15.97 30.88
N ALA A 244 13.59 -15.18 30.90
CA ALA A 244 12.72 -15.01 29.75
C ALA A 244 13.57 -14.39 28.64
N GLN A 245 14.10 -15.24 27.76
CA GLN A 245 14.45 -14.79 26.42
C GLN A 245 13.17 -14.23 25.84
N ASN A 246 13.09 -12.90 25.77
CA ASN A 246 12.07 -12.19 25.04
C ASN A 246 12.20 -12.58 23.56
N ASN A 247 11.64 -13.73 23.19
CA ASN A 247 11.40 -14.07 21.81
C ASN A 247 10.29 -13.14 21.34
N VAL A 248 10.68 -11.94 20.89
CA VAL A 248 9.79 -11.02 20.21
C VAL A 248 9.35 -11.72 18.93
N SER A 249 8.17 -12.35 18.96
CA SER A 249 7.56 -12.94 17.78
C SER A 249 7.18 -11.81 16.84
N VAL A 250 8.00 -11.56 15.83
CA VAL A 250 7.73 -10.54 14.83
C VAL A 250 6.52 -10.97 14.00
N SER A 251 5.54 -10.08 13.89
CA SER A 251 4.38 -10.24 13.00
C SER A 251 4.82 -10.66 11.59
N PRO A 252 4.28 -11.75 11.01
CA PRO A 252 4.54 -12.10 9.60
C PRO A 252 4.19 -10.95 8.64
N TRP A 253 3.21 -10.11 9.01
CA TRP A 253 2.80 -8.95 8.23
C TRP A 253 3.92 -7.93 8.02
N ALA A 254 4.86 -7.84 8.97
CA ALA A 254 6.04 -6.97 8.92
C ALA A 254 6.92 -7.18 7.67
N PHE A 255 6.71 -8.28 6.95
CA PHE A 255 7.46 -8.66 5.76
C PHE A 255 6.63 -8.65 4.47
N ASN A 256 5.35 -8.27 4.56
CA ASN A 256 4.48 -8.26 3.39
C ASN A 256 4.77 -7.08 2.47
N TYR A 257 4.91 -5.89 3.05
CA TYR A 257 5.17 -4.68 2.28
C TYR A 257 6.67 -4.50 2.07
N VAL A 258 7.12 -4.58 0.81
CA VAL A 258 8.54 -4.58 0.46
C VAL A 258 8.85 -3.53 -0.60
N ILE A 259 10.14 -3.33 -0.85
CA ILE A 259 10.66 -2.44 -1.89
C ILE A 259 11.51 -3.23 -2.89
N TYR A 260 11.29 -2.99 -4.17
CA TYR A 260 12.14 -3.40 -5.30
C TYR A 260 12.78 -2.17 -5.94
N GLY A 261 14.00 -2.33 -6.45
CA GLY A 261 14.74 -1.24 -7.09
C GLY A 261 15.46 -0.34 -6.08
N LEU A 262 15.43 0.96 -6.29
CA LEU A 262 16.28 1.94 -5.60
C LEU A 262 15.67 2.37 -4.23
N PRO A 263 16.42 2.20 -3.11
CA PRO A 263 15.93 2.51 -1.77
C PRO A 263 16.22 3.96 -1.32
N ASN A 264 16.78 4.80 -2.19
CA ASN A 264 17.28 6.15 -1.89
C ASN A 264 16.46 7.27 -2.56
N LEU A 265 15.21 7.03 -2.94
CA LEU A 265 14.35 8.07 -3.50
C LEU A 265 13.75 8.92 -2.38
N VAL A 266 13.72 10.25 -2.57
CA VAL A 266 13.20 11.22 -1.60
C VAL A 266 12.23 12.16 -2.29
N VAL A 267 11.06 12.37 -1.69
CA VAL A 267 10.07 13.34 -2.19
C VAL A 267 10.55 14.77 -1.92
N THR A 268 10.50 15.64 -2.92
CA THR A 268 10.98 17.04 -2.93
C THR A 268 10.03 17.95 -3.68
#